data_AF-A0A2P2BRI1-F1
#
_entry.id   AF-A0A2P2BRI1-F1
#
_cell.length_a   1.000
_cell.length_b   1.000
_cell.length_c   1.000
_cell.angle_alpha   90.00
_cell.angle_beta   90.00
_cell.angle_gamma   90.00
#
_symmetry.space_group_name_H-M   'P 1'
#
loop_
_entity.id
_entity.type
_entity.pdbx_description
1 polymer ?
#
loop_
_entity_poly.entity_id
_entity_poly.type
_entity_poly.pdbx_seq_one_letter_code
_entity_poly.pdbx_strand_id
1 'polypeptide(L)'
;MATEMQRLIVRNIDRNSLLEAISERDDVVEVMKLFRDTSDFAPREYMTVKQFKEYIKASESYVRSLVKYAIKNNSFVITYVGRECRIDRLSYEKWVRNGGRM
;
A
#
# COMPACT_ATOMS: atom_id res chain seq x y z
N MET A 1 9.46 3.47 -33.14
CA MET A 1 10.88 3.24 -32.73
C MET A 1 11.59 4.58 -32.72
N ALA A 2 12.30 4.92 -31.64
CA ALA A 2 13.00 6.21 -31.54
C ALA A 2 14.20 6.27 -32.51
N THR A 3 14.36 7.40 -33.19
CA THR A 3 15.46 7.69 -34.13
C THR A 3 16.80 7.76 -33.40
N GLU A 4 17.90 7.59 -34.14
CA GLU A 4 19.26 7.56 -33.57
C GLU A 4 19.62 8.87 -32.85
N MET A 5 19.15 10.01 -33.38
CA MET A 5 19.26 11.32 -32.76
C MET A 5 18.47 11.43 -31.45
N GLN A 6 17.25 10.88 -31.40
CA GLN A 6 16.46 10.81 -30.16
C GLN A 6 17.14 9.94 -29.09
N ARG A 7 17.80 8.83 -29.49
CA ARG A 7 18.56 7.99 -28.55
C ARG A 7 19.79 8.72 -28.00
N LEU A 8 20.47 9.52 -28.82
CA LEU A 8 21.60 10.36 -28.40
C LEU A 8 21.18 11.45 -27.42
N ILE A 9 20.03 12.09 -27.63
CA ILE A 9 19.49 13.09 -26.71
C ILE A 9 19.15 12.47 -25.35
N VAL A 10 18.44 11.33 -25.32
CA VAL A 10 18.08 10.64 -24.07
C VAL A 10 19.30 10.20 -23.26
N ARG A 11 20.41 9.83 -23.90
CA ARG A 11 21.65 9.42 -23.21
C ARG A 11 22.41 10.58 -22.56
N ASN A 12 22.13 11.83 -22.94
CA ASN A 12 22.82 13.01 -22.44
C ASN A 12 21.95 13.90 -21.54
N ILE A 13 20.68 13.55 -21.33
CA ILE A 13 19.82 14.21 -20.35
C ILE A 13 20.22 13.74 -18.95
N ASP A 14 20.36 14.69 -18.01
CA ASP A 14 20.56 14.39 -16.60
C ASP A 14 19.40 13.54 -16.07
N ARG A 15 19.72 12.52 -15.27
CA ARG A 15 18.73 11.55 -14.80
C ARG A 15 17.60 12.21 -14.01
N ASN A 16 17.86 13.26 -13.25
CA ASN A 16 16.83 13.95 -12.49
C ASN A 16 15.93 14.76 -13.42
N SER A 17 16.49 15.46 -14.40
CA SER A 17 15.70 16.17 -15.42
C SER A 17 14.85 15.23 -16.27
N LEU A 18 15.33 14.02 -16.58
CA LEU A 18 14.53 13.00 -17.26
C LEU A 18 13.36 12.53 -16.38
N LEU A 19 13.60 12.30 -15.09
CA LEU A 19 12.57 11.88 -14.15
C LEU A 19 11.53 12.97 -13.91
N GLU A 20 11.94 14.23 -13.81
CA GLU A 20 11.06 15.40 -13.73
C GLU A 20 10.17 15.49 -14.97
N ALA A 21 10.75 15.46 -16.17
CA ALA A 21 10.00 15.50 -17.42
C ALA A 21 9.02 14.32 -17.59
N ILE A 22 9.35 13.13 -17.07
CA ILE A 22 8.43 11.98 -17.04
C ILE A 22 7.31 12.21 -16.01
N SER A 23 7.64 12.79 -14.85
CA SER A 23 6.69 13.04 -13.76
C SER A 23 5.69 14.16 -14.07
N GLU A 24 6.04 15.08 -14.97
CA GLU A 24 5.19 16.18 -15.43
C GLU A 24 4.22 15.78 -16.54
N ARG A 25 4.35 14.57 -17.12
CA ARG A 25 3.36 14.12 -18.11
C ARG A 25 2.05 13.78 -17.41
N ASP A 26 0.97 14.38 -17.89
CA ASP A 26 -0.38 14.23 -17.33
C ASP A 26 -0.82 12.75 -17.23
N ASP A 27 -0.40 11.90 -18.17
CA ASP A 27 -0.69 10.47 -18.18
C ASP A 27 -0.07 9.73 -16.98
N VAL A 28 1.17 10.05 -16.62
CA VAL A 28 1.85 9.45 -15.46
C VAL A 28 1.25 9.96 -14.15
N VAL A 29 0.90 11.25 -14.08
CA VAL A 29 0.25 11.84 -12.90
C VAL A 29 -1.13 11.24 -12.66
N GLU A 30 -1.93 11.09 -13.72
CA GLU A 30 -3.26 10.50 -13.65
C GLU A 30 -3.21 9.02 -13.28
N VAL A 31 -2.27 8.27 -13.84
CA VAL A 31 -1.99 6.89 -13.43
C VAL A 31 -1.57 6.84 -11.95
N MET A 32 -0.64 7.69 -11.50
CA MET A 32 -0.23 7.72 -10.09
C MET A 32 -1.35 8.16 -9.13
N LYS A 33 -2.32 8.97 -9.60
CA LYS A 33 -3.53 9.30 -8.84
C LYS A 33 -4.46 8.10 -8.77
N LEU A 34 -4.70 7.40 -9.89
CA LEU A 34 -5.43 6.13 -9.91
C LEU A 34 -4.82 5.11 -8.93
N PHE A 35 -3.49 4.94 -8.91
CA PHE A 35 -2.78 4.08 -7.96
C PHE A 35 -2.94 4.51 -6.49
N ARG A 36 -3.03 5.82 -6.22
CA ARG A 36 -3.21 6.36 -4.86
C ARG A 36 -4.64 6.26 -4.35
N ASP A 37 -5.61 6.50 -5.24
CA ASP A 37 -7.01 6.71 -4.87
C ASP A 37 -7.86 5.44 -4.97
N THR A 38 -7.38 4.40 -5.68
CA THR A 38 -8.05 3.10 -5.75
C THR A 38 -7.51 2.14 -4.68
N SER A 39 -8.43 1.55 -3.89
CA SER A 39 -8.12 0.57 -2.85
C SER A 39 -7.43 -0.70 -3.36
N ASP A 40 -7.53 -0.94 -4.67
CA ASP A 40 -7.05 -2.13 -5.36
C ASP A 40 -5.53 -2.06 -5.59
N PHE A 41 -4.96 -0.86 -5.61
CA PHE A 41 -3.53 -0.65 -5.85
C PHE A 41 -2.79 0.00 -4.68
N ALA A 42 -3.51 0.29 -3.58
CA ALA A 42 -2.89 0.74 -2.34
C ALA A 42 -1.84 -0.30 -1.88
N PRO A 43 -0.62 0.11 -1.49
CA PRO A 43 0.38 -0.82 -0.98
C PRO A 43 -0.21 -1.57 0.22
N ARG A 44 -0.08 -2.89 0.19
CA ARG A 44 -0.56 -3.79 1.25
C ARG A 44 0.63 -4.45 1.92
N GLU A 45 0.56 -4.55 3.24
CA GLU A 45 1.55 -5.29 4.02
C GLU A 45 0.85 -6.30 4.93
N TYR A 46 0.73 -7.51 4.41
CA TYR A 46 -0.01 -8.58 5.07
C TYR A 46 0.83 -9.31 6.11
N MET A 47 0.37 -9.27 7.37
CA MET A 47 0.94 -10.02 8.48
C MET A 47 0.04 -11.18 8.89
N THR A 48 0.63 -12.31 9.27
CA THR A 48 -0.09 -13.35 10.02
C THR A 48 -0.49 -12.84 11.40
N VAL A 49 -1.46 -13.48 12.04
CA VAL A 49 -1.80 -13.24 13.45
C VAL A 49 -0.56 -13.32 14.37
N LYS A 50 0.36 -14.27 14.10
CA LYS A 50 1.60 -14.43 14.89
C LYS A 50 2.58 -13.26 14.70
N GLN A 51 2.73 -12.75 13.48
CA GLN A 51 3.58 -11.57 13.24
C GLN A 51 2.92 -10.31 13.82
N PHE A 52 1.61 -10.18 13.64
CA PHE A 52 0.88 -9.00 14.05
C PHE A 52 0.83 -8.84 15.57
N LYS A 53 0.71 -9.94 16.34
CA LYS A 53 0.75 -9.88 17.80
C LYS A 53 2.08 -9.33 18.33
N GLU A 54 3.20 -9.68 17.69
CA GLU A 54 4.53 -9.17 18.06
C GLU A 54 4.65 -7.71 17.66
N TYR A 55 4.12 -7.34 16.48
CA TYR A 55 4.11 -5.97 15.98
C TYR A 55 3.37 -5.01 16.93
N ILE A 56 2.14 -5.35 17.35
CA ILE A 56 1.35 -4.50 18.26
C ILE A 56 1.62 -4.77 19.75
N LYS A 57 2.52 -5.71 20.07
CA LYS A 57 2.85 -6.14 21.45
C LYS A 57 1.62 -6.55 22.26
N ALA A 58 0.77 -7.41 21.71
CA ALA A 58 -0.45 -7.89 22.34
C ALA A 58 -0.54 -9.42 22.39
N SER A 59 -1.52 -9.94 23.14
CA SER A 59 -1.81 -11.36 23.14
C SER A 59 -2.42 -11.82 21.81
N GLU A 60 -2.25 -13.10 21.47
CA GLU A 60 -2.90 -13.69 20.30
C GLU A 60 -4.44 -13.63 20.40
N SER A 61 -4.99 -13.77 21.62
CA SER A 61 -6.43 -13.66 21.85
C SER A 61 -6.95 -12.26 21.53
N TYR A 62 -6.22 -11.22 21.91
CA TYR A 62 -6.55 -9.84 21.57
C TYR A 62 -6.55 -9.63 20.06
N VAL A 63 -5.50 -10.06 19.35
CA VAL A 63 -5.43 -9.94 17.88
C VAL A 63 -6.59 -10.67 17.20
N ARG A 64 -6.98 -11.86 17.66
CA ARG A 64 -8.12 -12.59 17.11
C ARG A 64 -9.45 -11.85 17.32
N SER A 65 -9.64 -11.24 18.48
CA SER A 65 -10.81 -10.40 18.75
C SER A 65 -10.80 -9.14 17.89
N LEU A 66 -9.64 -8.53 17.70
CA LEU A 66 -9.44 -7.37 16.85
C LEU A 66 -9.75 -7.67 15.39
N VAL A 67 -9.34 -8.84 14.88
CA VAL A 67 -9.71 -9.32 13.54
C VAL A 67 -11.22 -9.44 13.40
N LYS A 68 -11.91 -10.06 14.37
CA LYS A 68 -13.37 -10.18 14.34
C LYS A 68 -14.05 -8.80 14.33
N TYR A 69 -13.54 -7.88 15.14
CA TYR A 69 -14.02 -6.51 15.18
C TYR A 69 -13.83 -5.82 13.82
N ALA A 70 -12.65 -5.95 13.21
CA ALA A 70 -12.33 -5.33 11.94
C ALA A 70 -13.23 -5.84 10.81
N ILE A 71 -13.48 -7.15 10.75
CA ILE A 71 -14.39 -7.75 9.77
C ILE A 71 -15.81 -7.24 9.98
N LYS A 72 -16.30 -7.21 11.22
CA LYS A 72 -17.67 -6.78 11.54
C LYS A 72 -17.91 -5.31 11.19
N ASN A 73 -16.93 -4.46 11.45
CA ASN A 73 -17.09 -3.00 11.34
C ASN A 73 -16.38 -2.40 10.12
N ASN A 74 -15.80 -3.23 9.25
CA ASN A 74 -14.98 -2.82 8.10
C ASN A 74 -13.90 -1.77 8.46
N SER A 75 -13.27 -1.93 9.62
CA SER A 75 -12.40 -0.91 10.22
C SER A 75 -11.03 -0.80 9.54
N PHE A 76 -10.48 -1.94 9.14
CA PHE A 76 -9.23 -2.07 8.38
C PHE A 76 -9.24 -3.41 7.66
N VAL A 77 -8.29 -3.61 6.75
CA VAL A 77 -8.36 -4.71 5.79
C VAL A 77 -7.87 -6.03 6.39
N ILE A 78 -8.76 -7.01 6.35
CA ILE A 78 -8.49 -8.41 6.65
C ILE A 78 -8.68 -9.22 5.37
N THR A 79 -7.73 -10.09 5.08
CA THR A 79 -7.79 -11.03 3.97
C THR A 79 -7.59 -12.46 4.48
N TYR A 80 -8.19 -13.42 3.79
CA TYR A 80 -7.97 -14.84 4.05
C TYR A 80 -7.23 -15.47 2.87
N VAL A 81 -6.14 -16.19 3.17
CA VAL A 81 -5.44 -17.03 2.20
C VAL A 81 -5.66 -18.48 2.63
N GLY A 82 -6.65 -19.13 2.01
CA GLY A 82 -7.17 -20.40 2.49
C GLY A 82 -7.77 -20.26 3.90
N ARG A 83 -7.20 -20.97 4.88
CA ARG A 83 -7.61 -20.89 6.30
C ARG A 83 -6.81 -19.87 7.11
N GLU A 84 -5.79 -19.25 6.53
CA GLU A 84 -4.94 -18.30 7.24
C GLU A 84 -5.47 -16.87 7.14
N CYS A 85 -5.66 -16.24 8.30
CA CYS A 85 -5.99 -14.83 8.39
C CYS A 85 -4.73 -13.96 8.19
N ARG A 86 -4.85 -12.96 7.33
CA ARG A 86 -3.84 -11.95 7.04
C ARG A 86 -4.39 -10.56 7.34
N ILE A 87 -3.61 -9.78 8.08
CA ILE A 87 -3.97 -8.44 8.53
C ILE A 87 -3.10 -7.46 7.76
N ASP A 88 -3.69 -6.49 7.07
CA ASP A 88 -2.91 -5.45 6.39
C ASP A 88 -2.48 -4.37 7.39
N ARG A 89 -1.18 -4.36 7.73
CA ARG A 89 -0.59 -3.43 8.71
C ARG A 89 -0.88 -1.98 8.36
N LEU A 90 -0.75 -1.61 7.09
CA LEU A 90 -0.88 -0.22 6.66
C LEU A 90 -2.31 0.30 6.85
N SER A 91 -3.31 -0.52 6.51
CA SER A 91 -4.71 -0.16 6.77
C SER A 91 -5.04 -0.08 8.27
N TYR A 92 -4.46 -0.94 9.10
CA TYR A 92 -4.62 -0.88 10.55
C TYR A 92 -4.03 0.41 11.13
N GLU A 93 -2.80 0.77 10.74
CA GLU A 93 -2.17 2.01 11.20
C GLU A 93 -2.97 3.24 10.79
N LYS A 94 -3.52 3.26 9.58
CA LYS A 94 -4.42 4.32 9.12
C LYS A 94 -5.66 4.41 10.01
N TRP A 95 -6.28 3.29 10.35
CA TRP A 95 -7.43 3.24 11.25
C TRP A 95 -7.10 3.77 12.65
N VAL A 96 -5.96 3.35 13.24
CA VAL A 96 -5.49 3.84 14.55
C VAL A 96 -5.23 5.34 14.53
N ARG A 97 -4.55 5.86 13.49
CA ARG A 97 -4.28 7.30 13.31
C ARG A 97 -5.58 8.12 13.23
N ASN A 98 -6.64 7.54 12.69
CA ASN A 98 -7.96 8.16 12.61
C ASN A 98 -8.79 7.99 13.91
N GLY A 99 -8.17 7.58 15.02
CA GLY A 99 -8.83 7.45 16.32
C GLY A 99 -9.47 6.07 16.58
N GLY A 100 -9.19 5.08 15.73
CA GLY A 100 -9.67 3.71 15.90
C GLY A 100 -9.25 3.10 17.23
N ARG A 101 -10.22 2.55 17.96
CA ARG A 101 -10.02 1.81 19.22
C ARG A 101 -10.97 0.61 19.25
N MET A 102 -10.51 -0.49 19.83
CA MET A 102 -11.29 -1.71 20.05
C MET A 102 -11.80 -1.75 21.49
#